data_AF-A0A2U8W824-F1
#
_entry.id   AF-A0A2U8W824-F1
#
_cell.length_a   1.000
_cell.length_b   1.000
_cell.length_c   1.000
_cell.angle_alpha   90.00
_cell.angle_beta   90.00
_cell.angle_gamma   90.00
#
_symmetry.space_group_name_H-M   'P 1'
#
loop_
_entity.id
_entity.type
_entity.pdbx_description
1 polymer ?
#
loop_
_entity_poly.entity_id
_entity_poly.type
_entity_poly.pdbx_seq_one_letter_code
_entity_poly.pdbx_strand_id
1 'polypeptide(L)' 'MAFIDLFAWIVLVVAALTLVAAFVALGAMPGRIARRRGHPWAQAVAVGSWATLICGFVFWPLILTWAYVDAPARRETKP' A
#
# COMPACT_ATOMS: atom_id res chain seq x y z
N MET A 1 -40.73 -0.73 2.51
CA MET A 1 -39.63 -1.64 2.10
C MET A 1 -38.72 -0.98 1.07
N ALA A 2 -39.24 -0.53 -0.08
CA ALA A 2 -38.43 0.04 -1.17
C ALA A 2 -37.45 1.18 -0.79
N PHE A 3 -37.82 2.09 0.13
CA PHE A 3 -36.91 3.17 0.56
C PHE A 3 -35.68 2.66 1.33
N ILE A 4 -35.88 1.71 2.25
CA ILE A 4 -34.80 1.12 3.04
C ILE A 4 -33.88 0.30 2.13
N ASP A 5 -34.45 -0.43 1.16
CA ASP A 5 -33.66 -1.21 0.20
C ASP A 5 -32.80 -0.32 -0.70
N LEU A 6 -33.35 0.80 -1.20
CA LEU A 6 -32.60 1.78 -1.98
C LEU A 6 -31.48 2.41 -1.15
N PHE A 7 -31.79 2.83 0.08
CA PHE A 7 -30.79 3.40 0.99
C PHE A 7 -29.68 2.40 1.31
N ALA A 8 -30.03 1.14 1.61
CA ALA A 8 -29.07 0.09 1.88
C ALA A 8 -28.14 -0.17 0.70
N TRP A 9 -28.67 -0.16 -0.53
CA TRP A 9 -27.85 -0.28 -1.75
C TRP A 9 -26.85 0.86 -1.90
N ILE A 10 -27.28 2.11 -1.65
CA ILE A 10 -26.38 3.27 -1.70
C ILE A 10 -25.26 3.11 -0.67
N VAL A 11 -25.60 2.78 0.58
CA VAL A 11 -24.62 2.56 1.65
C VAL A 11 -23.68 1.41 1.29
N LEU A 12 -24.19 0.31 0.74
CA LEU A 12 -23.39 -0.85 0.33
C LEU A 12 -22.39 -0.48 -0.75
N VAL A 13 -22.79 0.29 -1.77
CA VAL A 13 -21.89 0.76 -2.82
C VAL A 13 -20.82 1.69 -2.25
N VAL A 14 -21.20 2.65 -1.40
CA VAL A 14 -20.23 3.56 -0.76
C VAL A 14 -19.26 2.80 0.13
N ALA A 15 -19.74 1.82 0.91
CA ALA A 15 -18.91 0.98 1.75
C ALA A 15 -17.94 0.13 0.92
N ALA A 16 -18.41 -0.46 -0.18
CA ALA A 16 -17.58 -1.22 -1.11
C ALA A 16 -16.49 -0.35 -1.75
N LEU A 17 -16.85 0.84 -2.23
CA LEU A 17 -15.88 1.81 -2.77
C LEU A 17 -14.85 2.24 -1.71
N THR A 18 -15.29 2.47 -0.48
CA THR A 18 -14.40 2.83 0.64
C THR A 18 -13.42 1.70 0.96
N LEU A 19 -13.90 0.46 0.97
CA LEU A 19 -13.06 -0.72 1.21
C LEU A 19 -11.99 -0.88 0.12
N VAL A 20 -12.38 -0.74 -1.15
CA VAL A 20 -11.45 -0.80 -2.29
C VAL A 20 -10.43 0.34 -2.22
N ALA A 21 -10.87 1.56 -1.92
CA ALA A 21 -9.99 2.71 -1.77
C ALA A 21 -8.97 2.51 -0.63
N ALA A 22 -9.42 1.99 0.52
CA ALA A 22 -8.55 1.66 1.64
C ALA A 22 -7.52 0.58 1.28
N PHE A 23 -7.95 -0.47 0.57
CA PHE A 23 -7.07 -1.56 0.13
C PHE A 23 -5.99 -1.05 -0.84
N VAL A 24 -6.36 -0.24 -1.84
CA VAL A 24 -5.42 0.37 -2.79
C VAL A 24 -4.47 1.32 -2.06
N ALA A 25 -4.97 2.09 -1.10
CA ALA A 25 -4.16 2.99 -0.30
C ALA A 25 -3.09 2.23 0.50
N LEU A 26 -3.45 1.10 1.13
CA LEU A 26 -2.52 0.21 1.83
C LEU A 26 -1.48 -0.37 0.86
N GLY A 27 -1.88 -0.88 -0.31
CA GLY A 27 -0.93 -1.42 -1.29
C GLY A 27 0.07 -0.37 -1.81
N ALA A 28 -0.39 0.85 -2.05
CA ALA A 28 0.45 1.92 -2.59
C ALA A 28 1.33 2.63 -1.53
N MET A 29 1.01 2.51 -0.24
CA MET A 29 1.64 3.29 0.84
C MET A 29 3.17 3.06 0.92
N PRO A 30 3.69 1.82 1.03
CA PRO A 30 5.12 1.61 1.27
C PRO A 30 5.95 2.01 0.06
N GLY A 31 5.47 1.72 -1.16
CA GLY A 31 6.11 2.17 -2.40
C GLY A 31 6.17 3.69 -2.53
N ARG A 32 5.12 4.42 -2.11
CA ARG A 32 5.15 5.90 -2.08
C ARG A 32 6.12 6.44 -1.03
N ILE A 33 6.20 5.80 0.15
CA ILE A 33 7.14 6.18 1.22
C ILE A 33 8.58 5.97 0.73
N ALA A 34 8.90 4.80 0.19
CA ALA A 34 10.23 4.49 -0.33
C ALA A 34 10.68 5.48 -1.42
N ARG A 35 9.79 5.84 -2.36
CA ARG A 35 10.09 6.86 -3.38
C ARG A 35 10.36 8.23 -2.78
N ARG A 36 9.57 8.67 -1.79
CA ARG A 36 9.76 9.98 -1.13
C ARG A 36 11.05 10.06 -0.33
N ARG A 37 11.53 8.95 0.22
CA ARG A 37 12.77 8.87 1.00
C ARG A 37 14.03 8.68 0.16
N GLY A 38 13.90 8.42 -1.14
CA GLY A 38 15.05 8.11 -1.99
C GLY A 38 15.61 6.71 -1.78
N HIS A 39 14.76 5.75 -1.36
CA HIS A 39 15.15 4.38 -1.12
C HIS A 39 15.74 3.72 -2.38
N PRO A 40 16.87 2.99 -2.30
CA PRO A 40 17.56 2.42 -3.46
C PRO A 40 16.69 1.44 -4.26
N TRP A 41 15.76 0.76 -3.59
CA TRP A 41 14.90 -0.27 -4.18
C TRP A 41 13.42 0.08 -4.14
N ALA A 42 13.05 1.34 -4.41
CA ALA A 42 11.67 1.81 -4.28
C ALA A 42 10.65 1.02 -5.14
N GLN A 43 11.06 0.47 -6.28
CA GLN A 43 10.21 -0.41 -7.10
C GLN A 43 9.99 -1.78 -6.46
N ALA A 44 11.03 -2.37 -5.87
CA ALA A 44 10.91 -3.65 -5.16
C ALA A 44 10.02 -3.51 -3.92
N VAL A 45 10.14 -2.40 -3.18
CA VAL A 45 9.22 -2.09 -2.08
C VAL A 45 7.79 -1.99 -2.60
N ALA A 46 7.56 -1.28 -3.72
CA ALA A 46 6.22 -1.15 -4.29
C ALA A 46 5.61 -2.51 -4.69
N VAL A 47 6.33 -3.34 -5.44
CA VAL A 47 5.87 -4.68 -5.84
C VAL A 47 5.69 -5.60 -4.63
N GLY A 48 6.64 -5.58 -3.69
CA GLY A 48 6.56 -6.33 -2.44
C GLY A 48 5.34 -5.94 -1.60
N SER A 49 4.96 -4.66 -1.60
CA SER A 49 3.78 -4.16 -0.88
C SER A 49 2.52 -4.83 -1.41
N TRP A 50 2.33 -4.83 -2.74
CA TRP A 50 1.18 -5.46 -3.38
C TRP A 50 1.20 -6.99 -3.24
N ALA A 51 2.36 -7.61 -3.43
CA ALA A 51 2.50 -9.07 -3.30
C ALA A 51 2.16 -9.55 -1.88
N THR A 52 2.71 -8.89 -0.85
CA THR A 52 2.43 -9.25 0.55
C THR A 52 1.00 -8.93 0.96
N LEU A 53 0.41 -7.83 0.47
CA LEU A 53 -0.99 -7.49 0.74
C LEU A 53 -1.95 -8.58 0.22
N ILE A 54 -1.67 -9.17 -0.95
CA ILE A 54 -2.50 -10.20 -1.58
C ILE A 54 -2.21 -11.60 -1.02
N CYS A 55 -0.94 -11.97 -0.90
CA CYS A 55 -0.55 -13.36 -0.61
C CYS A 55 -0.44 -13.70 0.88
N GLY A 56 -0.33 -12.73 1.77
CA GLY A 56 -0.08 -13.05 3.17
C GLY A 56 -0.02 -11.82 4.04
N PHE A 57 -1.05 -10.96 3.96
CA PHE A 57 -1.25 -9.66 4.63
C PHE A 57 -0.42 -9.40 5.90
N VAL A 58 -0.23 -10.41 6.75
CA VAL A 58 0.72 -10.43 7.88
C VAL A 58 2.15 -9.96 7.55
N PHE A 59 2.65 -10.15 6.33
CA PHE A 59 3.98 -9.73 5.89
C PHE A 59 4.02 -8.30 5.36
N TRP A 60 2.87 -7.65 5.15
CA TRP A 60 2.81 -6.27 4.67
C TRP A 60 3.55 -5.28 5.58
N PRO A 61 3.44 -5.34 6.93
CA PRO A 61 4.22 -4.50 7.82
C PRO A 61 5.73 -4.67 7.67
N LEU A 62 6.22 -5.84 7.23
CA LEU A 62 7.66 -6.06 6.98
C LEU A 62 8.15 -5.31 5.74
N ILE A 63 7.34 -5.23 4.69
CA ILE A 63 7.67 -4.40 3.52
C ILE A 63 7.56 -2.92 3.88
N LEU A 64 6.60 -2.57 4.75
CA LEU A 64 6.52 -1.22 5.27
C LEU A 64 7.76 -0.85 6.07
N THR A 65 8.23 -1.68 7.00
CA THR A 65 9.48 -1.40 7.74
C THR A 65 10.68 -1.32 6.80
N TRP A 66 10.74 -2.17 5.77
CA TRP A 66 11.78 -2.08 4.75
C TRP A 66 11.75 -0.75 3.97
N ALA A 67 10.57 -0.16 3.74
CA ALA A 67 10.46 1.18 3.15
C ALA A 67 11.10 2.30 4.00
N TYR A 68 11.31 2.07 5.30
CA TYR A 68 11.99 2.98 6.22
C TYR A 68 13.48 2.64 6.43
N VAL A 69 13.91 1.43 6.05
CA VAL A 69 15.29 0.96 6.21
C VAL A 69 16.03 1.16 4.90
N ASP A 70 16.91 2.14 4.86
CA ASP A 70 17.75 2.42 3.70
C ASP A 70 18.95 1.46 3.65
N ALA A 71 18.69 0.20 3.26
CA ALA A 71 19.70 -0.84 3.10
C ALA A 71 19.76 -1.34 1.64
N PRO A 72 20.93 -1.32 0.97
CA PRO A 72 22.22 -0.78 1.41
C PRO A 72 22.30 0.75 1.22
N ALA A 73 23.12 1.40 2.05
CA ALA A 73 23.40 2.83 1.95
C ALA A 73 23.82 3.21 0.52
N ARG A 74 23.31 4.36 0.04
CA ARG A 74 23.71 4.96 -1.23
C ARG A 74 25.24 4.97 -1.31
N ARG A 75 25.82 4.22 -2.25
CA ARG A 75 27.25 4.34 -2.55
C ARG A 75 27.44 5.75 -3.11
N GLU A 76 28.03 6.65 -2.32
CA GLU A 76 28.58 7.88 -2.84
C GLU A 76 29.68 7.47 -3.83
N THR A 77 29.41 7.61 -5.12
CA THR A 77 30.45 7.61 -6.14
C THR A 77 31.28 8.85 -5.89
N LYS A 78 32.33 8.70 -5.08
CA LYS A 78 33.34 9.72 -4.86
C LYS A 78 34.08 9.93 -6.20
N PRO A 79 34.18 11.18 -6.70
CA PRO A 79 34.91 11.49 -7.94
C PRO A 79 36.42 11.24 -7.80
#